data_AF-A0A545AR65-F1
#
_entry.id   AF-A0A545AR65-F1
#
_cell.length_a   1.000
_cell.length_b   1.000
_cell.length_c   1.000
_cell.angle_alpha   90.00
_cell.angle_beta   90.00
_cell.angle_gamma   90.00
#
_symmetry.space_group_name_H-M   'P 1'
#
loop_
_entity.id
_entity.type
_entity.pdbx_description
1 polymer ?
#
loop_
_entity_poly.entity_id
_entity_poly.type
_entity_poly.pdbx_seq_one_letter_code
_entity_poly.pdbx_strand_id
1 'polypeptide(L)'
;MGGVGLEYVLPVGHYLGPVHPAADSPPTHHAVRVGRTPARLTDQDQLDVWLLAHGVPSEVGDRPWSRETLLKAASETGVGTAETAFTDLLARGLLIEASPDATDVLSPVRHHRLLPLLVGLGTGPGEPLDVIGVPGLLIALKAEPRVFELWEWGHRWPDLWSAWQALSLDERDGLRAVQTLIAHGAAYLDVVP
;
A
#
# COMPACT_ATOMS: atom_id res chain seq x y z
N MET A 1 0.53 31.12 5.33
CA MET A 1 0.58 29.69 5.69
C MET A 1 0.00 28.93 4.51
N GLY A 2 0.85 28.45 3.60
CA GLY A 2 0.40 27.60 2.50
C GLY A 2 -0.09 26.28 3.08
N GLY A 3 -1.31 25.87 2.74
CA GLY A 3 -1.81 24.56 3.15
C GLY A 3 -0.88 23.48 2.60
N VAL A 4 -0.34 22.65 3.47
CA VAL A 4 0.37 21.44 3.04
C VAL A 4 -0.70 20.56 2.39
N GLY A 5 -0.56 20.28 1.09
CA GLY A 5 -1.46 19.39 0.37
C GLY A 5 -1.51 18.02 1.04
N LEU A 6 -2.61 17.28 0.87
CA LEU A 6 -2.66 15.90 1.36
C LEU A 6 -1.64 15.08 0.55
N GLU A 7 -0.78 14.33 1.23
CA GLU A 7 0.23 13.48 0.61
C GLU A 7 0.11 12.07 1.19
N TYR A 8 0.14 11.08 0.31
CA TYR A 8 0.00 9.67 0.63
C TYR A 8 1.28 8.96 0.22
N VAL A 9 1.86 8.21 1.15
CA VAL A 9 2.89 7.22 0.83
C VAL A 9 2.20 5.87 0.67
N LEU A 10 2.54 5.16 -0.41
CA LEU A 10 2.05 3.81 -0.68
C LEU A 10 3.23 2.91 -1.05
N PRO A 11 3.33 1.70 -0.47
CA PRO A 11 4.34 0.72 -0.85
C PRO A 11 3.96 0.07 -2.18
N VAL A 12 5.00 -0.24 -2.97
CA VAL A 12 4.87 -0.95 -4.23
C VAL A 12 5.52 -2.33 -4.11
N GLY A 13 4.79 -3.34 -4.58
CA GLY A 13 5.23 -4.70 -4.73
C GLY A 13 4.61 -5.69 -3.75
N HIS A 14 4.73 -6.97 -4.08
CA HIS A 14 4.27 -8.09 -3.27
C HIS A 14 5.45 -8.66 -2.48
N TYR A 15 5.40 -8.61 -1.15
CA TYR A 15 6.39 -9.25 -0.29
C TYR A 15 6.40 -10.78 -0.45
N LEU A 16 7.53 -11.33 -0.89
CA LEU A 16 7.73 -12.78 -1.07
C LEU A 16 8.42 -13.44 0.11
N GLY A 17 8.82 -12.66 1.12
CA GLY A 17 9.48 -13.16 2.31
C GLY A 17 11.02 -13.09 2.28
N PRO A 18 11.65 -13.57 3.36
CA PRO A 18 13.09 -13.68 3.47
C PRO A 18 13.66 -14.76 2.54
N VAL A 19 14.86 -14.52 2.00
CA VAL A 19 15.59 -15.48 1.17
C VAL A 19 16.85 -15.96 1.90
N HIS A 20 16.85 -17.25 2.23
CA HIS A 20 17.91 -17.89 2.99
C HIS A 20 18.86 -18.66 2.06
N PRO A 21 20.19 -18.54 2.24
CA PRO A 21 21.17 -19.28 1.45
C PRO A 21 21.21 -20.79 1.79
N ALA A 22 20.78 -21.16 3.00
CA ALA A 22 20.64 -22.54 3.46
C ALA A 22 19.55 -22.63 4.56
N ALA A 23 19.13 -23.85 4.90
CA ALA A 23 18.26 -24.08 6.05
C ALA A 23 18.87 -23.50 7.33
N ASP A 24 18.05 -22.88 8.18
CA ASP A 24 18.42 -22.29 9.48
C ASP A 24 19.48 -21.17 9.45
N SER A 25 19.90 -20.71 8.27
CA SER A 25 20.77 -19.53 8.12
C SER A 25 19.98 -18.22 8.18
N PRO A 26 20.57 -17.09 8.58
CA PRO A 26 19.90 -15.79 8.48
C PRO A 26 19.58 -15.43 7.03
N PRO A 27 18.54 -14.62 6.77
CA PRO A 27 18.23 -14.18 5.43
C PRO A 27 19.36 -13.34 4.83
N THR A 28 19.63 -13.53 3.55
CA THR A 28 20.56 -12.66 2.79
C THR A 28 19.90 -11.38 2.32
N HIS A 29 18.59 -11.42 2.11
CA HIS A 29 17.74 -10.30 1.72
C HIS A 29 16.28 -10.70 1.86
N HIS A 30 15.42 -9.70 1.74
CA HIS A 30 13.98 -9.88 1.58
C HIS A 30 13.59 -9.59 0.13
N ALA A 31 12.72 -10.42 -0.42
CA ALA A 31 12.28 -10.30 -1.80
C ALA A 31 10.92 -9.59 -1.89
N VAL A 32 10.84 -8.55 -2.72
CA VAL A 32 9.59 -7.84 -3.05
C VAL A 32 9.41 -7.90 -4.56
N ARG A 33 8.32 -8.51 -5.05
CA ARG A 33 8.06 -8.57 -6.49
C ARG A 33 7.44 -7.26 -6.96
N VAL A 34 8.08 -6.63 -7.94
CA VAL A 34 7.57 -5.47 -8.68
C VAL A 34 7.53 -5.82 -10.16
N GLY A 35 6.34 -5.85 -10.73
CA GLY A 35 6.07 -6.36 -12.08
C GLY A 35 6.56 -7.79 -12.23
N ARG A 36 7.53 -7.99 -13.12
CA ARG A 36 8.15 -9.29 -13.42
C ARG A 36 9.50 -9.51 -12.71
N THR A 37 9.99 -8.53 -11.96
CA THR A 37 11.33 -8.56 -11.37
C THR A 37 11.26 -8.49 -9.84
N PRO A 38 11.95 -9.38 -9.11
CA PRO A 38 12.08 -9.23 -7.67
C PRO A 38 13.11 -8.14 -7.33
N ALA A 39 12.67 -7.12 -6.60
CA ALA A 39 13.55 -6.23 -5.88
C ALA A 39 14.07 -6.92 -4.61
N ARG A 40 15.33 -6.64 -4.26
CA ARG A 40 16.00 -7.21 -3.09
C ARG A 40 16.23 -6.12 -2.05
N LEU A 41 15.71 -6.31 -0.84
CA LEU A 41 15.97 -5.47 0.31
C LEU A 41 17.02 -6.17 1.17
N THR A 42 18.28 -5.76 1.02
CA THR A 42 19.43 -6.31 1.77
C THR A 42 19.70 -5.54 3.06
N ASP A 43 19.25 -4.29 3.11
CA ASP A 43 19.40 -3.40 4.25
C ASP A 43 18.15 -3.45 5.13
N GLN A 44 18.33 -3.52 6.45
CA GLN A 44 17.25 -3.68 7.41
C GLN A 44 16.39 -2.40 7.51
N ASP A 45 17.00 -1.22 7.49
CA ASP A 45 16.26 0.05 7.57
C ASP A 45 15.39 0.23 6.31
N GLN A 46 15.85 -0.21 5.14
CA GLN A 46 15.02 -0.25 3.92
C GLN A 46 13.82 -1.19 4.05
N LEU A 47 14.02 -2.36 4.65
CA LEU A 47 12.91 -3.28 4.91
C LEU A 47 11.91 -2.64 5.88
N ASP A 48 12.38 -2.06 6.97
CA ASP A 48 11.54 -1.49 8.01
C ASP A 48 10.75 -0.28 7.50
N VAL A 49 11.38 0.60 6.71
CA VAL A 49 10.69 1.72 6.05
C VAL A 49 9.64 1.22 5.06
N TRP A 50 9.95 0.20 4.25
CA TRP A 50 9.00 -0.37 3.29
C TRP A 50 7.80 -1.06 3.99
N LEU A 51 8.05 -1.74 5.11
CA LEU A 51 6.99 -2.32 5.94
C LEU A 51 6.12 -1.24 6.57
N LEU A 52 6.74 -0.21 7.17
CA LEU A 52 6.02 0.93 7.75
C LEU A 52 5.21 1.71 6.71
N ALA A 53 5.62 1.71 5.44
CA ALA A 53 4.87 2.36 4.38
C ALA A 53 3.49 1.74 4.13
N HIS A 54 3.25 0.48 4.55
CA HIS A 54 1.91 -0.10 4.51
C HIS A 54 0.92 0.66 5.40
N GLY A 55 1.42 1.38 6.40
CA GLY A 55 0.62 2.07 7.40
C GLY A 55 0.16 1.14 8.51
N VAL A 56 -0.37 1.74 9.57
CA VAL A 56 -0.95 1.03 10.70
C VAL A 56 -2.48 1.08 10.55
N PRO A 57 -3.20 -0.07 10.50
CA PRO A 57 -4.65 -0.14 10.34
C PRO A 57 -5.46 0.83 11.20
N SER A 58 -5.06 1.00 12.47
CA SER A 58 -5.74 1.89 13.42
C SER A 58 -5.45 3.37 13.23
N GLU A 59 -4.45 3.72 12.41
CA GLU A 59 -4.01 5.09 12.18
C GLU A 59 -4.31 5.58 10.75
N VAL A 60 -4.50 4.65 9.81
CA VAL A 60 -4.98 4.98 8.46
C VAL A 60 -6.49 5.24 8.45
N GLY A 61 -6.91 6.24 7.68
CA GLY A 61 -8.34 6.56 7.52
C GLY A 61 -8.57 8.05 7.36
N ASP A 62 -8.88 8.73 8.47
CA ASP A 62 -9.22 10.16 8.47
C ASP A 62 -8.02 11.06 8.16
N ARG A 63 -6.80 10.54 8.34
CA ARG A 63 -5.56 11.23 7.97
C ARG A 63 -4.73 10.34 7.04
N PRO A 64 -4.08 10.93 6.01
CA PRO A 64 -3.16 10.19 5.17
C PRO A 64 -1.96 9.68 5.98
N TRP A 65 -1.55 8.44 5.71
CA TRP A 65 -0.19 7.98 6.01
C TRP A 65 0.77 8.68 5.05
N SER A 66 1.28 9.83 5.46
CA SER A 66 2.19 10.67 4.68
C SER A 66 3.65 10.32 4.97
N ARG A 67 4.58 10.92 4.21
CA ARG A 67 6.02 10.81 4.50
C ARG A 67 6.32 11.25 5.92
N GLU A 68 5.77 12.38 6.37
CA GLU A 68 5.98 12.90 7.72
C GLU A 68 5.53 11.89 8.79
N THR A 69 4.33 11.32 8.64
CA THR A 69 3.81 10.33 9.61
C THR A 69 4.66 9.06 9.61
N LEU A 70 5.04 8.57 8.44
CA LEU A 70 5.89 7.39 8.29
C LEU A 70 7.26 7.61 8.94
N LEU A 71 7.94 8.71 8.65
CA LEU A 71 9.27 8.98 9.19
C LEU A 71 9.26 9.18 10.70
N LYS A 72 8.19 9.79 11.22
CA LYS A 72 7.95 9.86 12.65
C LYS A 72 7.82 8.46 13.26
N ALA A 73 7.00 7.59 12.68
CA ALA A 73 6.84 6.21 13.14
C ALA A 73 8.18 5.45 13.07
N ALA A 74 8.94 5.61 11.98
CA ALA A 74 10.25 5.00 11.79
C ALA A 74 11.23 5.42 12.91
N SER A 75 11.28 6.71 13.24
CA SER A 75 12.07 7.24 14.35
C SER A 75 11.66 6.65 15.70
N GLU A 76 10.35 6.56 15.98
CA GLU A 76 9.81 5.97 17.21
C GLU A 76 10.13 4.47 17.35
N THR A 77 10.28 3.77 16.22
CA THR A 77 10.69 2.35 16.18
C THR A 77 12.21 2.12 16.11
N GLY A 78 13.01 3.19 16.07
CA GLY A 78 14.47 3.11 16.09
C GLY A 78 15.17 2.90 14.74
N VAL A 79 14.49 3.18 13.62
CA VAL A 79 15.08 3.12 12.28
C VAL A 79 16.02 4.32 12.08
N GLY A 80 17.33 4.08 12.17
CA GLY A 80 18.34 5.14 12.24
C GLY A 80 18.52 5.93 10.96
N THR A 81 18.32 5.30 9.79
CA THR A 81 18.53 5.92 8.47
C THR A 81 17.24 6.12 7.67
N ALA A 82 16.09 6.25 8.35
CA ALA A 82 14.75 6.26 7.75
C ALA A 82 14.61 7.18 6.52
N GLU A 83 15.10 8.43 6.58
CA GLU A 83 15.06 9.40 5.47
C GLU A 83 15.85 8.91 4.23
N THR A 84 17.03 8.34 4.46
CA THR A 84 17.89 7.83 3.39
C THR A 84 17.28 6.56 2.78
N ALA A 85 16.79 5.65 3.63
CA ALA A 85 16.07 4.46 3.21
C ALA A 85 14.81 4.80 2.40
N PHE A 86 14.01 5.76 2.86
CA PHE A 86 12.82 6.25 2.15
C PHE A 86 13.19 6.79 0.76
N THR A 87 14.21 7.64 0.68
CA THR A 87 14.67 8.22 -0.59
C THR A 87 15.16 7.14 -1.56
N ASP A 88 15.91 6.15 -1.08
CA ASP A 88 16.36 5.03 -1.92
C ASP A 88 15.19 4.17 -2.43
N LEU A 89 14.25 3.84 -1.55
CA LEU A 89 13.07 3.06 -1.93
C LEU A 89 12.19 3.79 -2.95
N LEU A 90 12.01 5.12 -2.79
CA LEU A 90 11.31 5.96 -3.75
C LEU A 90 12.04 5.96 -5.11
N ALA A 91 13.36 6.15 -5.11
CA ALA A 91 14.18 6.12 -6.34
C ALA A 91 14.14 4.76 -7.06
N ARG A 92 13.94 3.68 -6.32
CA ARG A 92 13.83 2.31 -6.83
C ARG A 92 12.40 1.91 -7.24
N GLY A 93 11.42 2.79 -7.06
CA GLY A 93 10.01 2.51 -7.34
C GLY A 93 9.38 1.49 -6.39
N LEU A 94 9.90 1.36 -5.17
CA LEU A 94 9.35 0.52 -4.10
C LEU A 94 8.41 1.30 -3.17
N LEU A 95 8.44 2.62 -3.24
CA LEU A 95 7.46 3.54 -2.67
C LEU A 95 6.95 4.46 -3.76
N ILE A 96 5.74 4.96 -3.60
CA ILE A 96 5.24 6.13 -4.32
C ILE A 96 4.73 7.18 -3.35
N GLU A 97 4.84 8.43 -3.77
CA GLU A 97 4.20 9.57 -3.14
C GLU A 97 3.16 10.14 -4.08
N ALA A 98 1.94 10.25 -3.59
CA ALA A 98 0.82 10.74 -4.36
C ALA A 98 0.10 11.84 -3.60
N SER A 99 -0.31 12.87 -4.33
CA SER A 99 -1.16 13.94 -3.80
C SER A 99 -2.37 14.11 -4.71
N PRO A 100 -3.59 14.26 -4.16
CA PRO A 100 -4.79 14.50 -4.95
C PRO A 100 -4.81 15.90 -5.59
N ASP A 101 -3.87 16.77 -5.20
CA ASP A 101 -3.72 18.12 -5.77
C ASP A 101 -2.67 18.14 -6.91
N ALA A 102 -2.03 17.00 -7.21
CA ALA A 102 -1.03 16.90 -8.25
C ALA A 102 -1.70 16.87 -9.64
N THR A 103 -1.49 17.91 -10.43
CA THR A 103 -2.10 18.07 -11.77
C THR A 103 -1.34 17.33 -12.89
N ASP A 104 -0.41 16.43 -12.55
CA ASP A 104 0.59 15.90 -13.48
C ASP A 104 0.17 14.60 -14.18
N VAL A 105 0.49 14.50 -15.47
CA VAL A 105 0.43 13.28 -16.29
C VAL A 105 1.34 12.18 -15.71
N LEU A 106 2.38 12.56 -14.96
CA LEU A 106 3.28 11.65 -14.23
C LEU A 106 2.71 11.13 -12.90
N SER A 107 1.44 11.41 -12.59
CA SER A 107 0.82 10.93 -11.36
C SER A 107 0.99 9.41 -11.23
N PRO A 108 1.56 8.90 -10.12
CA PRO A 108 1.92 7.49 -9.98
C PRO A 108 0.70 6.57 -10.12
N VAL A 109 -0.51 7.07 -9.86
CA VAL A 109 -1.77 6.32 -9.97
C VAL A 109 -2.07 5.85 -11.41
N ARG A 110 -1.45 6.48 -12.43
CA ARG A 110 -1.55 6.06 -13.84
C ARG A 110 -0.59 4.93 -14.20
N HIS A 111 0.37 4.62 -13.34
CA HIS A 111 1.44 3.64 -13.59
C HIS A 111 1.39 2.44 -12.66
N HIS A 112 0.39 2.40 -11.77
CA HIS A 112 0.21 1.34 -10.82
C HIS A 112 -1.21 0.78 -10.91
N ARG A 113 -1.35 -0.48 -10.52
CA ARG A 113 -2.63 -1.18 -10.39
C ARG A 113 -2.74 -1.81 -9.01
N LEU A 114 -3.96 -1.93 -8.52
CA LEU A 114 -4.27 -2.61 -7.27
C LEU A 114 -4.50 -4.10 -7.53
N LEU A 115 -3.91 -4.96 -6.71
CA LEU A 115 -4.13 -6.40 -6.78
C LEU A 115 -4.59 -6.95 -5.41
N PRO A 116 -5.79 -7.54 -5.31
CA PRO A 116 -6.30 -8.18 -4.10
C PRO A 116 -5.42 -9.33 -3.60
N LEU A 117 -5.34 -9.49 -2.27
CA LEU A 117 -4.63 -10.59 -1.61
C LEU A 117 -5.54 -11.55 -0.86
N LEU A 118 -6.73 -11.10 -0.47
CA LEU A 118 -7.66 -11.84 0.40
C LEU A 118 -8.95 -12.19 -0.35
N VAL A 119 -9.95 -12.71 0.36
CA VAL A 119 -11.28 -13.02 -0.21
C VAL A 119 -12.39 -12.26 0.52
N GLY A 120 -13.52 -12.08 -0.16
CA GLY A 120 -14.74 -11.51 0.42
C GLY A 120 -15.44 -12.56 1.27
N LEU A 121 -15.81 -12.19 2.50
CA LEU A 121 -16.54 -13.03 3.45
C LEU A 121 -18.05 -12.68 3.50
N GLY A 122 -18.47 -11.67 2.73
CA GLY A 122 -19.84 -11.17 2.66
C GLY A 122 -20.24 -10.32 3.87
N THR A 123 -21.54 -10.09 4.01
CA THR A 123 -22.15 -9.37 5.13
C THR A 123 -22.85 -10.34 6.07
N GLY A 124 -22.73 -10.09 7.39
CA GLY A 124 -23.54 -10.78 8.39
C GLY A 124 -24.96 -10.20 8.47
N PRO A 125 -25.94 -10.92 9.07
CA PRO A 125 -27.27 -10.37 9.28
C PRO A 125 -27.23 -9.06 10.07
N GLY A 126 -27.75 -7.97 9.48
CA GLY A 126 -27.80 -6.65 10.10
C GLY A 126 -26.49 -5.83 10.03
N GLU A 127 -25.43 -6.37 9.42
CA GLU A 127 -24.18 -5.63 9.21
C GLU A 127 -24.22 -4.88 7.88
N PRO A 128 -23.93 -3.56 7.86
CA PRO A 128 -23.99 -2.77 6.64
C PRO A 128 -22.72 -2.84 5.78
N LEU A 129 -21.64 -3.43 6.29
CA LEU A 129 -20.32 -3.42 5.64
C LEU A 129 -19.89 -4.82 5.21
N ASP A 130 -19.39 -4.91 3.98
CA ASP A 130 -18.76 -6.12 3.46
C ASP A 130 -17.43 -6.42 4.16
N VAL A 131 -17.16 -7.71 4.35
CA VAL A 131 -15.98 -8.18 5.08
C VAL A 131 -14.96 -8.78 4.12
N ILE A 132 -13.69 -8.44 4.30
CA ILE A 132 -12.54 -9.02 3.60
C ILE A 132 -11.66 -9.76 4.61
N GLY A 133 -11.19 -10.97 4.25
CA GLY A 133 -10.37 -11.76 5.16
C GLY A 133 -10.05 -13.18 4.66
N VAL A 134 -9.81 -14.07 5.62
CA VAL A 134 -9.61 -15.51 5.42
C VAL A 134 -10.71 -16.26 6.19
N PRO A 135 -11.54 -17.06 5.50
CA PRO A 135 -12.65 -17.77 6.14
C PRO A 135 -12.21 -18.60 7.35
N GLY A 136 -12.85 -18.38 8.50
CA GLY A 136 -12.56 -19.12 9.74
C GLY A 136 -11.25 -18.76 10.45
N LEU A 137 -10.47 -17.82 9.92
CA LEU A 137 -9.16 -17.46 10.47
C LEU A 137 -9.04 -15.97 10.80
N LEU A 138 -9.38 -15.09 9.87
CA LEU A 138 -9.08 -13.66 9.98
C LEU A 138 -10.18 -12.82 9.34
N ILE A 139 -10.66 -11.82 10.09
CA ILE A 139 -11.33 -10.65 9.52
C ILE A 139 -10.28 -9.57 9.40
N ALA A 140 -9.87 -9.24 8.17
CA ALA A 140 -8.84 -8.24 7.92
C ALA A 140 -9.43 -6.83 7.87
N LEU A 141 -10.57 -6.67 7.18
CA LEU A 141 -11.20 -5.36 7.01
C LEU A 141 -12.73 -5.51 6.93
N LYS A 142 -13.46 -4.66 7.65
CA LYS A 142 -14.86 -4.34 7.36
C LYS A 142 -14.88 -3.09 6.49
N ALA A 143 -15.14 -3.24 5.20
CA ALA A 143 -14.90 -2.21 4.21
C ALA A 143 -16.14 -1.33 3.99
N GLU A 144 -15.94 -0.01 3.94
CA GLU A 144 -16.94 0.91 3.37
C GLU A 144 -17.25 0.51 1.91
N PRO A 145 -18.47 0.73 1.40
CA PRO A 145 -18.88 0.24 0.08
C PRO A 145 -17.91 0.60 -1.05
N ARG A 146 -17.39 1.84 -1.08
CA ARG A 146 -16.43 2.28 -2.12
C ARG A 146 -15.05 1.63 -1.99
N VAL A 147 -14.62 1.35 -0.77
CA VAL A 147 -13.36 0.61 -0.52
C VAL A 147 -13.52 -0.83 -0.97
N PHE A 148 -14.67 -1.45 -0.69
CA PHE A 148 -14.98 -2.80 -1.12
C PHE A 148 -15.08 -2.91 -2.65
N GLU A 149 -15.78 -1.99 -3.31
CA GLU A 149 -15.89 -1.95 -4.78
C GLU A 149 -14.52 -1.81 -5.46
N LEU A 150 -13.64 -0.95 -4.92
CA LEU A 150 -12.29 -0.80 -5.46
C LEU A 150 -11.47 -2.08 -5.27
N TRP A 151 -11.58 -2.76 -4.13
CA TRP A 151 -10.94 -4.05 -3.90
C TRP A 151 -11.48 -5.12 -4.85
N GLU A 152 -12.80 -5.21 -5.01
CA GLU A 152 -13.48 -6.20 -5.84
C GLU A 152 -13.14 -6.03 -7.32
N TRP A 153 -13.16 -4.79 -7.83
CA TRP A 153 -13.10 -4.52 -9.27
C TRP A 153 -11.81 -3.84 -9.74
N GLY A 154 -11.05 -3.21 -8.86
CA GLY A 154 -9.92 -2.35 -9.23
C GLY A 154 -8.88 -3.07 -10.11
N HIS A 155 -8.59 -4.34 -9.80
CA HIS A 155 -7.64 -5.16 -10.55
C HIS A 155 -8.04 -5.46 -12.00
N ARG A 156 -9.30 -5.21 -12.38
CA ARG A 156 -9.79 -5.43 -13.75
C ARG A 156 -9.46 -4.30 -14.70
N TRP A 157 -9.01 -3.17 -14.19
CA TRP A 157 -8.63 -2.01 -14.99
C TRP A 157 -7.11 -1.98 -15.23
N PRO A 158 -6.65 -1.32 -16.30
CA PRO A 158 -5.22 -1.26 -16.62
C PRO A 158 -4.37 -0.61 -15.52
N ASP A 159 -4.91 0.42 -14.86
CA ASP A 159 -4.25 1.24 -13.83
C ASP A 159 -5.28 1.78 -12.82
N LEU A 160 -4.81 2.33 -11.70
CA LEU A 160 -5.66 2.91 -10.65
C LEU A 160 -6.50 4.06 -11.18
N TRP A 161 -5.93 4.93 -12.01
CA TRP A 161 -6.65 6.06 -12.60
C TRP A 161 -7.92 5.62 -13.37
N SER A 162 -7.77 4.60 -14.20
CA SER A 162 -8.85 4.00 -14.99
C SER A 162 -9.89 3.35 -14.08
N ALA A 163 -9.45 2.66 -13.02
CA ALA A 163 -10.36 2.10 -12.02
C ALA A 163 -11.17 3.20 -11.31
N TRP A 164 -10.52 4.28 -10.90
CA TRP A 164 -11.17 5.37 -10.18
C TRP A 164 -12.18 6.10 -11.05
N GLN A 165 -11.86 6.38 -12.31
CA GLN A 165 -12.84 6.93 -13.25
C GLN A 165 -14.06 6.02 -13.43
N ALA A 166 -13.84 4.71 -13.60
CA ALA A 166 -14.93 3.75 -13.78
C ALA A 166 -15.82 3.61 -12.53
N LEU A 167 -15.23 3.73 -11.35
CA LEU A 167 -15.92 3.67 -10.05
C LEU A 167 -16.44 5.04 -9.57
N SER A 168 -16.20 6.10 -10.35
CA SER A 168 -16.53 7.49 -9.98
C SER A 168 -15.91 7.93 -8.65
N LEU A 169 -14.68 7.52 -8.38
CA LEU A 169 -13.86 7.99 -7.27
C LEU A 169 -13.05 9.21 -7.72
N ASP A 170 -13.04 10.26 -6.90
CA ASP A 170 -12.04 11.30 -7.05
C ASP A 170 -10.67 10.81 -6.54
N GLU A 171 -9.60 11.58 -6.81
CA GLU A 171 -8.24 11.17 -6.43
C GLU A 171 -8.06 11.02 -4.92
N ARG A 172 -8.75 11.84 -4.12
CA ARG A 172 -8.65 11.79 -2.67
C ARG A 172 -9.29 10.52 -2.12
N ASP A 173 -10.50 10.22 -2.58
CA ASP A 173 -11.23 9.01 -2.20
C ASP A 173 -10.50 7.76 -2.70
N GLY A 174 -9.96 7.80 -3.92
CA GLY A 174 -9.13 6.75 -4.48
C GLY A 174 -7.87 6.46 -3.65
N LEU A 175 -7.11 7.49 -3.29
CA LEU A 175 -5.90 7.36 -2.47
C LEU A 175 -6.21 6.86 -1.06
N ARG A 176 -7.27 7.39 -0.42
CA ARG A 176 -7.75 6.91 0.89
C ARG A 176 -8.10 5.42 0.81
N ALA A 177 -8.90 5.02 -0.18
CA ALA A 177 -9.33 3.64 -0.33
C ALA A 177 -8.15 2.67 -0.56
N VAL A 178 -7.20 3.03 -1.44
CA VAL A 178 -5.98 2.25 -1.67
C VAL A 178 -5.17 2.09 -0.39
N GLN A 179 -4.92 3.19 0.34
CA GLN A 179 -4.16 3.16 1.59
C GLN A 179 -4.84 2.29 2.65
N THR A 180 -6.17 2.39 2.80
CA THR A 180 -6.94 1.53 3.69
C THR A 180 -6.75 0.05 3.34
N LEU A 181 -6.84 -0.32 2.06
CA LEU A 181 -6.69 -1.72 1.64
C LEU A 181 -5.29 -2.26 1.90
N ILE A 182 -4.26 -1.46 1.63
CA ILE A 182 -2.86 -1.86 1.84
C ILE A 182 -2.56 -2.04 3.32
N ALA A 183 -2.97 -1.10 4.18
CA ALA A 183 -2.71 -1.18 5.61
C ALA A 183 -3.31 -2.43 6.26
N HIS A 184 -4.47 -2.87 5.77
CA HIS A 184 -5.13 -4.08 6.25
C HIS A 184 -4.64 -5.37 5.55
N GLY A 185 -3.60 -5.29 4.71
CA GLY A 185 -3.08 -6.43 3.95
C GLY A 185 -4.08 -7.02 2.95
N ALA A 186 -5.12 -6.27 2.58
CA ALA A 186 -6.17 -6.72 1.68
C ALA A 186 -5.77 -6.64 0.21
N ALA A 187 -4.77 -5.82 -0.11
CA ALA A 187 -4.23 -5.63 -1.45
C ALA A 187 -2.79 -5.11 -1.42
N TYR A 188 -2.13 -5.11 -2.58
CA TYR A 188 -0.84 -4.44 -2.81
C TYR A 188 -0.88 -3.69 -4.14
N LEU A 189 0.07 -2.78 -4.35
CA LEU A 189 0.28 -2.10 -5.64
C LEU A 189 1.33 -2.83 -6.47
N ASP A 190 1.07 -2.94 -7.76
CA ASP A 190 2.04 -3.42 -8.74
C ASP A 190 2.17 -2.41 -9.87
N VAL A 191 3.30 -2.41 -10.57
CA VAL A 191 3.51 -1.58 -11.75
C VAL A 191 2.70 -2.12 -12.93
N VAL A 192 2.24 -1.22 -13.79
CA VAL A 192 1.61 -1.58 -15.07
C VAL A 192 2.70 -2.00 -16.07
N PRO A 193 2.50 -3.09 -16.84
CA PRO A 193 3.48 -3.57 -17.83
C PRO A 193 3.76 -2.64 -19.00
#